data_AF-A0A5B7BXC5-F1
#
_entry.id   AF-A0A5B7BXC5-F1
#
_cell.length_a   1.000
_cell.length_b   1.000
_cell.length_c   1.000
_cell.angle_alpha   90.00
_cell.angle_beta   90.00
_cell.angle_gamma   90.00
#
_symmetry.space_group_name_H-M   'P 1'
#
loop_
_entity.id
_entity.type
_entity.pdbx_description
1 polymer ?
#
loop_
_entity_poly.entity_id
_entity_poly.type
_entity_poly.pdbx_seq_one_letter_code
_entity_poly.pdbx_strand_id
1 'polypeptide(L)'
;MAYLIQTLCHQPSSSLRQSIEGPCEAVGLSIAWTLRELGESIVNMKRCRPKALIAPKLQSMKLELNLVISLSKLETQENGGGLAIASFVFLLIEMVEKMEVLAQEVEELGELARFESK
;
A
#
# COMPACT_ATOMS: atom_id res chain seq x y z
N MET A 1 -37.50 3.10 13.01
CA MET A 1 -36.80 1.95 12.36
C MET A 1 -35.83 2.39 11.27
N ALA A 2 -36.13 3.41 10.44
CA ALA A 2 -35.18 3.93 9.44
C ALA A 2 -33.84 4.43 10.04
N TYR A 3 -33.88 5.09 11.21
CA TYR A 3 -32.68 5.55 11.93
C TYR A 3 -31.76 4.41 12.42
N LEU A 4 -32.28 3.21 12.68
CA LEU A 4 -31.49 2.06 13.13
C LEU A 4 -30.77 1.36 11.97
N ILE A 5 -31.32 1.45 10.74
CA ILE A 5 -30.71 0.89 9.53
C ILE A 5 -29.55 1.78 9.05
N GLN A 6 -29.66 3.10 9.23
CA GLN A 6 -28.59 4.05 8.86
C GLN A 6 -27.30 3.83 9.67
N THR A 7 -27.39 3.35 10.91
CA THR A 7 -26.23 3.04 11.76
C THR A 7 -25.49 1.78 11.32
N LEU A 8 -26.17 0.85 10.64
CA LEU A 8 -25.61 -0.45 10.21
C LEU A 8 -24.93 -0.40 8.82
N CYS A 9 -25.22 0.62 8.01
CA CYS A 9 -24.59 0.84 6.71
C CYS A 9 -23.78 2.15 6.67
N HIS A 10 -23.02 2.41 7.73
CA HIS A 10 -22.31 3.67 7.88
C HIS A 10 -21.19 3.83 6.85
N GLN A 11 -21.43 4.64 5.82
CA GLN A 11 -20.42 5.05 4.86
C GLN A 11 -19.52 6.11 5.48
N PRO A 12 -18.18 6.02 5.35
CA PRO A 12 -17.30 7.09 5.82
C PRO A 12 -17.69 8.42 5.19
N SER A 13 -17.55 9.50 5.96
CA SER A 13 -17.89 10.86 5.53
C SER A 13 -17.15 11.21 4.23
N SER A 14 -17.75 12.08 3.41
CA SER A 14 -17.14 12.50 2.14
C SER A 14 -15.80 13.21 2.34
N SER A 15 -15.63 13.94 3.45
CA SER A 15 -14.37 14.58 3.83
C SER A 15 -13.27 13.57 4.16
N LEU A 16 -13.63 12.50 4.87
CA LEU A 16 -12.67 11.44 5.23
C LEU A 16 -12.28 10.60 4.01
N ARG A 17 -13.22 10.36 3.09
CA ARG A 17 -12.90 9.72 1.80
C ARG A 17 -11.92 10.56 0.97
N GLN A 18 -12.12 11.87 0.91
CA GLN A 18 -11.23 12.79 0.18
C GLN A 18 -9.83 12.87 0.81
N SER A 19 -9.73 12.80 2.14
CA SER A 19 -8.43 12.89 2.82
C SER A 19 -7.55 11.65 2.62
N ILE A 20 -8.15 10.49 2.35
CA ILE A 20 -7.41 9.24 2.09
C ILE A 20 -7.19 8.92 0.62
N GLU A 21 -7.96 9.53 -0.29
CA GLU A 21 -7.95 9.23 -1.72
C GLU A 21 -6.54 9.40 -2.32
N GLY A 22 -5.94 10.57 -2.13
CA GLY A 22 -4.59 10.88 -2.65
C GLY A 22 -3.51 9.91 -2.12
N PRO A 23 -3.36 9.73 -0.80
CA PRO A 23 -2.39 8.77 -0.25
C PRO A 23 -2.61 7.34 -0.75
N CYS A 24 -3.85 6.87 -0.83
CA CYS A 24 -4.14 5.51 -1.30
C CYS A 24 -3.86 5.33 -2.79
N GLU A 25 -4.16 6.34 -3.62
CA GLU A 25 -3.83 6.35 -5.04
C GLU A 25 -2.32 6.33 -5.26
N ALA A 26 -1.56 7.14 -4.53
CA ALA A 26 -0.10 7.17 -4.59
C ALA A 26 0.53 5.82 -4.23
N VAL A 27 -0.01 5.13 -3.22
CA VAL A 27 0.40 3.76 -2.87
C VAL A 27 0.07 2.79 -3.99
N GLY A 28 -1.15 2.83 -4.54
CA GLY A 28 -1.56 1.97 -5.66
C GLY A 28 -0.65 2.11 -6.88
N LEU A 29 -0.32 3.35 -7.26
CA LEU A 29 0.65 3.64 -8.33
C LEU A 29 2.04 3.12 -8.00
N SER A 30 2.46 3.21 -6.74
CA SER A 30 3.75 2.69 -6.28
C SER A 30 3.82 1.17 -6.36
N ILE A 31 2.77 0.47 -5.94
CA ILE A 31 2.66 -0.99 -6.06
C ILE A 31 2.71 -1.41 -7.54
N ALA A 32 1.90 -0.76 -8.39
CA ALA A 32 1.85 -1.06 -9.81
C ALA A 32 3.21 -0.85 -10.50
N TRP A 33 3.92 0.23 -10.15
CA TRP A 33 5.26 0.49 -10.63
C TRP A 33 6.27 -0.57 -10.15
N THR A 34 6.23 -0.95 -8.87
CA THR A 34 7.11 -2.00 -8.32
C THR A 34 6.89 -3.33 -9.04
N LEU A 35 5.64 -3.76 -9.22
CA LEU A 35 5.32 -4.99 -9.94
C LEU A 35 5.82 -4.97 -11.38
N ARG A 36 5.73 -3.81 -12.05
CA ARG A 36 6.29 -3.62 -13.39
C ARG A 36 7.81 -3.78 -13.39
N GLU A 37 8.53 -3.09 -12.52
CA GLU A 37 9.99 -3.17 -12.44
C GLU A 37 10.47 -4.60 -12.17
N LEU A 38 9.83 -5.29 -11.21
CA LEU A 38 10.15 -6.68 -10.90
C LEU A 38 9.82 -7.62 -12.07
N GLY A 39 8.67 -7.43 -12.72
CA GLY A 39 8.28 -8.20 -13.91
C GLY A 39 9.26 -8.00 -15.07
N GLU A 40 9.67 -6.76 -15.33
CA GLU A 40 10.67 -6.43 -16.35
C GLU A 40 12.04 -7.03 -16.02
N SER A 41 12.44 -7.02 -14.75
CA SER A 41 13.66 -7.68 -14.28
C SER A 41 13.66 -9.17 -14.60
N ILE A 42 12.57 -9.87 -14.30
CA ILE A 42 12.41 -11.31 -14.58
C ILE A 42 12.39 -11.58 -16.08
N VAL A 43 11.54 -10.89 -16.84
CA VAL A 43 11.36 -11.11 -18.28
C VAL A 43 12.64 -10.88 -19.06
N ASN A 44 13.40 -9.85 -18.68
CA ASN A 44 14.66 -9.53 -19.35
C ASN A 44 15.88 -10.22 -18.73
N MET A 45 15.69 -11.00 -17.65
CA MET A 45 16.78 -11.61 -16.87
C MET A 45 17.86 -10.60 -16.48
N LYS A 46 17.44 -9.39 -16.07
CA LYS A 46 18.33 -8.31 -15.62
C LYS A 46 18.13 -8.09 -14.15
N ARG A 47 19.21 -7.97 -13.38
CA ARG A 47 19.12 -7.72 -11.94
C ARG A 47 18.43 -6.38 -11.68
N CYS A 48 17.33 -6.42 -10.95
CA CYS A 48 16.82 -5.25 -10.25
C CYS A 48 17.68 -4.99 -9.00
N ARG A 49 17.64 -3.76 -8.47
CA ARG A 49 18.31 -3.39 -7.20
C ARG A 49 17.26 -2.97 -6.16
N PRO A 50 16.48 -3.92 -5.59
CA PRO A 50 15.34 -3.60 -4.74
C PRO A 50 15.68 -2.72 -3.56
N LYS A 51 16.79 -3.01 -2.88
CA LYS A 51 17.24 -2.26 -1.70
C LYS A 51 17.49 -0.77 -1.98
N ALA A 52 17.93 -0.43 -3.20
CA ALA A 52 18.25 0.94 -3.57
C ALA A 52 17.05 1.70 -4.16
N LEU A 53 16.17 1.01 -4.90
CA LEU A 53 15.13 1.67 -5.71
C LEU A 53 13.70 1.42 -5.20
N ILE A 54 13.42 0.22 -4.69
CA ILE A 54 12.08 -0.23 -4.35
C ILE A 54 11.82 -0.04 -2.86
N ALA A 55 12.74 -0.51 -2.00
CA ALA A 55 12.57 -0.47 -0.55
C ALA A 55 12.37 0.95 0.01
N PRO A 56 13.14 1.99 -0.39
CA PRO A 56 12.92 3.35 0.11
C PRO A 56 11.53 3.89 -0.26
N LYS A 57 11.03 3.55 -1.45
CA LYS A 57 9.71 3.98 -1.93
C LYS A 57 8.60 3.30 -1.15
N LEU A 58 8.68 1.98 -0.95
CA LEU A 58 7.71 1.22 -0.15
C LEU A 58 7.68 1.68 1.32
N GLN A 59 8.85 1.93 1.92
CA GLN A 59 8.93 2.46 3.29
C GLN A 59 8.32 3.87 3.41
N SER A 60 8.56 4.75 2.43
CA SER A 60 7.91 6.07 2.38
C SER A 60 6.39 5.95 2.35
N MET A 61 5.84 5.05 1.51
CA MET A 61 4.40 4.82 1.41
C MET A 61 3.83 4.25 2.71
N LYS A 62 4.56 3.35 3.38
CA LYS A 62 4.17 2.84 4.70
C LYS A 62 4.06 3.96 5.74
N LEU A 63 4.99 4.91 5.74
CA LEU A 63 4.92 6.07 6.64
C LEU A 63 3.71 6.95 6.32
N GLU A 64 3.44 7.24 5.05
CA GLU A 64 2.26 8.02 4.65
C GLU A 64 0.94 7.35 5.07
N LEU A 65 0.80 6.03 4.86
CA LEU A 65 -0.38 5.28 5.30
C LEU A 65 -0.54 5.25 6.83
N ASN A 66 0.56 5.19 7.59
CA ASN A 66 0.50 5.27 9.05
C ASN A 66 0.02 6.65 9.56
N LEU A 67 0.33 7.73 8.82
CA LEU A 67 -0.23 9.05 9.10
C LEU A 67 -1.74 9.07 8.87
N VAL A 68 -2.21 8.42 7.81
CA VAL A 68 -3.66 8.27 7.52
C VAL A 68 -4.38 7.52 8.65
N ILE A 69 -3.81 6.43 9.16
CA ILE A 69 -4.38 5.70 10.31
C ILE A 69 -4.46 6.60 11.56
N SER A 70 -3.44 7.43 11.77
CA SER A 70 -3.40 8.35 12.91
C SER A 70 -4.47 9.45 12.78
N LEU A 71 -4.73 9.92 11.56
CA LEU A 71 -5.79 10.87 11.25
C LEU A 71 -7.19 10.24 11.41
N SER A 72 -7.37 8.99 10.94
CA SER A 72 -8.65 8.28 11.03
C SER A 72 -9.02 7.92 12.47
N LYS A 73 -8.03 7.72 13.36
CA LYS A 73 -8.24 7.58 14.81
C LYS A 73 -8.83 8.83 15.46
N LEU A 74 -8.59 10.01 14.88
CA LEU A 74 -9.16 11.28 15.36
C LEU A 74 -10.66 11.37 15.03
N GLU A 75 -11.09 10.82 13.89
CA GLU A 75 -12.50 10.83 13.45
C GLU A 75 -13.32 9.62 13.94
N THR A 76 -12.68 8.53 14.42
CA THR A 76 -13.39 7.36 14.96
C THR A 76 -14.27 7.65 16.17
N GLN A 77 -14.10 8.79 16.84
CA GLN A 77 -14.86 9.12 18.04
C GLN A 77 -16.35 9.41 17.76
N GLU A 78 -16.74 9.72 16.51
CA GLU A 78 -18.12 10.16 16.21
C GLU A 78 -18.96 9.24 15.31
N ASN A 79 -18.40 8.32 14.49
CA ASN A 79 -19.24 7.68 13.46
C ASN A 79 -18.89 6.27 12.92
N GLY A 80 -17.89 5.54 13.41
CA GLY A 80 -17.59 4.17 12.92
C GLY A 80 -17.00 4.06 11.50
N GLY A 81 -17.12 5.09 10.64
CA GLY A 81 -16.47 5.15 9.32
C GLY A 81 -14.93 5.11 9.38
N GLY A 82 -14.34 5.56 10.48
CA GLY A 82 -12.91 5.47 10.71
C GLY A 82 -12.40 4.02 10.88
N LEU A 83 -13.23 3.08 11.32
CA LEU A 83 -12.84 1.66 11.40
C LEU A 83 -12.69 1.04 10.01
N ALA A 84 -13.66 1.27 9.12
CA ALA A 84 -13.59 0.74 7.75
C ALA A 84 -12.35 1.26 7.00
N ILE A 85 -12.01 2.53 7.22
CA ILE A 85 -10.82 3.15 6.62
C ILE A 85 -9.54 2.63 7.25
N ALA A 86 -9.48 2.50 8.58
CA ALA A 86 -8.33 1.88 9.24
C ALA A 86 -8.09 0.45 8.75
N SER A 87 -9.15 -0.34 8.56
CA SER A 87 -9.06 -1.69 7.97
C SER A 87 -8.56 -1.66 6.54
N PHE A 88 -9.06 -0.77 5.69
CA PHE A 88 -8.60 -0.63 4.31
C PHE A 88 -7.11 -0.23 4.23
N VAL A 89 -6.71 0.78 5.02
CA VAL A 89 -5.31 1.24 5.07
C VAL A 89 -4.39 0.16 5.64
N PHE A 90 -4.85 -0.61 6.63
CA PHE A 90 -4.11 -1.77 7.13
C PHE A 90 -3.83 -2.80 6.04
N LEU A 91 -4.83 -3.11 5.20
CA LEU A 91 -4.65 -4.00 4.05
C LEU A 91 -3.67 -3.42 3.02
N LEU A 92 -3.68 -2.11 2.79
CA LEU A 92 -2.69 -1.46 1.90
C LEU A 92 -1.27 -1.55 2.46
N ILE A 93 -1.08 -1.38 3.77
CA ILE A 93 0.21 -1.57 4.42
C ILE A 93 0.68 -3.02 4.27
N GLU A 94 -0.20 -3.99 4.47
CA GLU A 94 0.12 -5.41 4.28
C GLU A 94 0.54 -5.69 2.82
N MET A 95 -0.14 -5.10 1.83
CA MET A 95 0.28 -5.21 0.43
C MET A 95 1.67 -4.62 0.20
N VAL A 96 1.97 -3.45 0.77
CA VAL A 96 3.31 -2.83 0.69
C VAL A 96 4.37 -3.74 1.29
N GLU A 97 4.12 -4.34 2.45
CA GLU A 97 5.03 -5.31 3.08
C GLU A 97 5.24 -6.56 2.20
N LYS A 98 4.18 -7.08 1.57
CA LYS A 98 4.30 -8.19 0.61
C LYS A 98 5.10 -7.80 -0.63
N MET A 99 5.07 -6.54 -1.07
CA MET A 99 5.90 -6.06 -2.17
C MET A 99 7.39 -6.03 -1.79
N GLU A 100 7.74 -5.76 -0.54
CA GLU A 100 9.14 -5.83 -0.07
C GLU A 100 9.66 -7.26 -0.12
N VAL A 101 8.87 -8.21 0.38
CA VAL A 101 9.20 -9.64 0.31
C VAL A 101 9.35 -10.08 -1.15
N LEU A 102 8.38 -9.76 -2.02
CA LEU A 102 8.46 -10.11 -3.43
C LEU A 102 9.71 -9.55 -4.10
N ALA A 103 10.08 -8.30 -3.78
CA ALA A 103 11.27 -7.69 -4.36
C ALA A 103 12.55 -8.42 -3.91
N GLN A 104 12.62 -8.86 -2.64
CA GLN A 104 13.73 -9.68 -2.15
C GLN A 104 13.79 -11.04 -2.87
N GLU A 105 12.66 -11.74 -3.02
CA GLU A 105 12.60 -13.03 -3.72
C GLU A 105 13.08 -12.92 -5.18
N VAL A 106 12.77 -11.80 -5.85
CA VAL A 106 13.25 -11.53 -7.23
C VAL A 106 14.75 -11.21 -7.26
N GLU A 107 15.30 -10.53 -6.25
CA GLU A 107 16.75 -10.34 -6.10
C GLU A 107 17.46 -11.69 -5.94
N GLU A 108 16.95 -12.56 -5.06
CA GLU A 108 17.49 -13.91 -4.82
C GLU A 108 17.39 -14.80 -6.05
N LEU A 109 16.24 -14.77 -6.76
CA LEU A 109 16.08 -15.44 -8.04
C LEU A 109 17.13 -14.97 -9.04
N GLY A 110 17.37 -13.66 -9.14
CA GLY A 110 18.36 -13.10 -10.05
C GLY A 110 19.79 -13.53 -9.75
N GLU A 111 20.13 -13.75 -8.47
CA GLU A 111 21.42 -14.33 -8.08
C GLU A 111 21.54 -15.81 -8.48
N LEU A 112 20.53 -16.62 -8.19
CA LEU A 112 20.52 -18.06 -8.50
C LEU A 112 20.51 -18.32 -10.02
N ALA A 113 19.72 -17.55 -10.76
CA ALA A 113 19.57 -17.67 -12.21
C ALA A 113 20.63 -16.88 -13.00
N ARG A 114 21.56 -16.19 -12.31
CA ARG A 114 22.64 -15.39 -12.91
C ARG A 114 22.13 -14.31 -13.87
N PHE A 115 21.10 -13.56 -13.45
CA PHE A 115 20.63 -12.39 -14.19
C PHE A 115 21.78 -11.41 -14.44
N GLU A 116 21.76 -10.77 -15.59
CA GLU A 116 22.78 -9.79 -15.97
C GLU A 116 22.71 -8.58 -15.03
N SER A 117 23.85 -8.18 -14.46
CA SER A 117 23.93 -6.93 -13.71
C SER A 117 23.77 -5.75 -14.66
N LYS A 118 22.82 -4.86 -14.36
CA LYS A 118 22.70 -3.55 -15.01
C LYS A 118 23.87 -2.65 -14.65
#